data_AF-A0A2E0T4S3-F1
#
_entry.id   AF-A0A2E0T4S3-F1
#
_cell.length_a   1.000
_cell.length_b   1.000
_cell.length_c   1.000
_cell.angle_alpha   90.00
_cell.angle_beta   90.00
_cell.angle_gamma   90.00
#
_symmetry.space_group_name_H-M   'P 1'
#
loop_
_entity.id
_entity.type
_entity.pdbx_description
1 polymer ?
#
loop_
_entity_poly.entity_id
_entity_poly.type
_entity_poly.pdbx_seq_one_letter_code
_entity_poly.pdbx_strand_id
1 'polypeptide(L)'
;FFKIALDQIQSVRSSDTPVVVAKNVGRKKEFIECLKLHEVKIDSIDMFTLLIIGSTQTKSFMEKEDSTKIYTPRGYKLEKNRSIA
;
A
#
# COMPACT_ATOMS: atom_id res chain seq x y z
N PHE A 1 -16.69 3.39 12.28
CA PHE A 1 -15.34 3.11 12.85
C PHE A 1 -14.24 3.18 11.80
N PHE A 2 -14.28 2.42 10.71
CA PHE A 2 -13.23 2.45 9.69
C PHE A 2 -12.93 3.86 9.13
N LYS A 3 -13.96 4.66 8.81
CA LYS A 3 -13.80 6.04 8.33
C LYS A 3 -12.90 6.89 9.24
N ILE A 4 -13.12 6.86 10.55
CA ILE A 4 -12.32 7.64 11.52
C ILE A 4 -10.86 7.21 11.47
N ALA A 5 -10.59 5.90 11.39
CA ALA A 5 -9.23 5.38 11.28
C ALA A 5 -8.58 5.80 9.96
N LEU A 6 -9.30 5.73 8.84
CA LEU A 6 -8.81 6.14 7.53
C LEU A 6 -8.49 7.65 7.51
N ASP A 7 -9.37 8.49 8.06
CA ASP A 7 -9.18 9.94 8.17
C ASP A 7 -7.90 10.26 8.97
N GLN A 8 -7.67 9.56 10.09
CA GLN A 8 -6.44 9.71 10.89
C GLN A 8 -5.20 9.29 10.13
N ILE A 9 -5.23 8.16 9.41
CA ILE A 9 -4.11 7.68 8.60
C ILE A 9 -3.78 8.67 7.48
N GLN A 10 -4.80 9.20 6.79
CA GLN A 10 -4.64 10.20 5.73
C GLN A 10 -4.06 11.52 6.25
N SER A 11 -4.25 11.85 7.53
CA SER A 11 -3.64 13.05 8.12
C SER A 11 -2.13 12.95 8.36
N VAL A 12 -1.57 11.73 8.41
CA VAL A 12 -0.14 11.50 8.76
C VAL A 12 0.65 10.73 7.71
N ARG A 13 0.00 10.18 6.68
CA ARG A 13 0.64 9.47 5.57
C ARG A 13 0.50 10.26 4.27
N SER A 14 1.45 10.10 3.35
CA SER A 14 1.35 10.66 2.00
C SER A 14 0.12 10.08 1.28
N SER A 15 -0.54 10.89 0.46
CA SER A 15 -1.65 10.45 -0.41
C SER A 15 -1.22 9.34 -1.38
N ASP A 16 0.06 9.33 -1.78
CA ASP A 16 0.66 8.33 -2.67
C ASP A 16 1.15 7.07 -1.93
N THR A 17 0.94 6.96 -0.61
CA THR A 17 1.36 5.79 0.17
C THR A 17 0.77 4.51 -0.45
N PRO A 18 1.59 3.50 -0.78
CA PRO A 18 1.08 2.23 -1.28
C PRO A 18 0.23 1.52 -0.23
N VAL A 19 -0.93 1.01 -0.66
CA VAL A 19 -1.91 0.31 0.16
C VAL A 19 -2.30 -1.00 -0.53
N VAL A 20 -2.38 -2.08 0.24
CA VAL A 20 -2.95 -3.36 -0.22
C VAL A 20 -4.36 -3.48 0.32
N VAL A 21 -5.33 -3.70 -0.58
CA VAL A 21 -6.69 -4.13 -0.25
C VAL A 21 -6.79 -5.61 -0.59
N ALA A 22 -6.80 -6.46 0.43
CA ALA A 22 -6.84 -7.92 0.26
C ALA A 22 -8.15 -8.48 0.83
N LYS A 23 -9.03 -8.98 -0.04
CA LYS A 23 -10.34 -9.51 0.30
C LYS A 23 -10.35 -11.03 0.27
N ASN A 24 -11.08 -11.64 1.21
CA ASN A 24 -11.31 -13.09 1.27
C ASN A 24 -10.01 -13.92 1.23
N VAL A 25 -8.91 -13.41 1.80
CA VAL A 25 -7.60 -14.06 1.74
C VAL A 25 -7.70 -15.49 2.27
N GLY A 26 -7.17 -16.45 1.49
CA GLY A 26 -7.22 -17.88 1.76
C GLY A 26 -8.57 -18.55 1.50
N ARG A 27 -9.53 -17.88 0.86
CA ARG A 27 -10.87 -18.42 0.56
C ARG A 27 -11.21 -18.33 -0.93
N LYS A 28 -12.31 -18.97 -1.32
CA LYS A 28 -12.89 -18.80 -2.66
C LYS A 28 -13.23 -17.31 -2.88
N LYS A 29 -12.86 -16.78 -4.05
CA LYS A 29 -12.96 -15.34 -4.42
C LYS A 29 -11.97 -14.43 -3.69
N GLU A 30 -10.77 -14.91 -3.40
CA GLU A 30 -9.65 -14.04 -3.02
C GLU A 30 -9.45 -12.96 -4.10
N PHE A 31 -9.30 -11.72 -3.65
CA PHE A 31 -9.01 -10.58 -4.51
C PHE A 31 -8.00 -9.67 -3.80
N ILE A 32 -6.90 -9.36 -4.47
CA ILE A 32 -5.84 -8.52 -3.92
C ILE A 32 -5.55 -7.42 -4.93
N GLU A 33 -5.66 -6.18 -4.48
CA GLU A 33 -5.34 -4.99 -5.25
C GLU A 33 -4.33 -4.12 -4.50
N CYS A 34 -3.42 -3.53 -5.25
CA CYS A 34 -2.46 -2.55 -4.75
C CYS A 34 -2.81 -1.19 -5.35
N LEU A 35 -3.12 -0.22 -4.49
CA LEU A 35 -3.53 1.12 -4.88
C LEU A 35 -2.86 2.16 -3.98
N LYS A 36 -3.03 3.44 -4.28
CA LYS A 36 -2.56 4.53 -3.44
C LYS A 36 -3.57 4.86 -2.36
N LEU A 37 -3.11 5.39 -1.23
CA LEU A 37 -3.96 5.70 -0.06
C LEU A 37 -5.18 6.58 -0.39
N HIS A 38 -5.04 7.52 -1.32
CA HIS A 38 -6.15 8.39 -1.74
C HIS A 38 -7.22 7.68 -2.60
N GLU A 39 -6.91 6.50 -3.15
CA GLU A 39 -7.81 5.71 -3.99
C GLU A 39 -8.65 4.72 -3.16
N VAL A 40 -8.38 4.61 -1.86
CA VAL A 40 -9.15 3.74 -0.95
C VAL A 40 -10.59 4.23 -0.86
N LYS A 41 -11.53 3.40 -1.33
CA LYS A 41 -12.98 3.65 -1.24
C LYS A 41 -13.54 2.99 0.01
N ILE A 42 -14.17 3.77 0.89
CA ILE A 42 -14.73 3.28 2.16
C ILE A 42 -15.73 2.14 1.91
N ASP A 43 -16.58 2.29 0.89
CA ASP A 43 -17.64 1.32 0.57
C ASP A 43 -17.11 -0.01 0.03
N SER A 44 -15.83 -0.07 -0.35
CA SER A 44 -15.21 -1.32 -0.77
C SER A 44 -14.62 -2.12 0.40
N ILE A 45 -14.64 -1.60 1.63
CA ILE A 45 -14.02 -2.26 2.78
C ILE A 45 -15.09 -2.92 3.66
N ASP A 46 -14.97 -4.24 3.85
CA ASP A 46 -15.89 -5.05 4.63
C ASP A 46 -15.16 -5.92 5.67
N MET A 47 -15.90 -6.79 6.36
CA MET A 47 -15.37 -7.67 7.42
C MET A 47 -14.36 -8.72 6.92
N PHE A 48 -14.32 -9.01 5.61
CA PHE A 48 -13.38 -9.97 5.01
C PHE A 48 -12.22 -9.27 4.29
N THR A 49 -12.01 -7.98 4.59
CA THR A 49 -10.95 -7.17 3.99
C THR A 49 -9.80 -6.96 4.97
N LEU A 50 -8.60 -7.38 4.57
CA LEU A 50 -7.34 -6.98 5.18
C LEU A 50 -6.79 -5.77 4.44
N LEU A 51 -6.62 -4.65 5.14
CA LEU A 51 -6.00 -3.44 4.63
C LEU A 51 -4.57 -3.31 5.17
N ILE A 52 -3.58 -3.28 4.29
CA ILE A 52 -2.16 -3.09 4.68
C ILE A 52 -1.71 -1.72 4.19
N ILE A 53 -1.34 -0.85 5.12
CA ILE A 53 -0.82 0.49 4.82
C ILE A 53 0.70 0.46 4.82
N GLY A 54 1.31 0.84 3.70
CA GLY A 54 2.75 0.96 3.57
C GLY A 54 3.37 1.95 4.56
N SER A 55 4.63 1.71 4.89
CA SER A 55 5.49 2.70 5.56
C SER A 55 5.93 3.80 4.59
N THR A 56 6.60 4.82 5.10
CA THR A 56 7.23 5.87 4.27
C THR A 56 8.30 5.35 3.32
N GLN A 57 8.83 4.14 3.55
CA GLN A 57 9.83 3.51 2.70
C GLN A 57 9.22 2.48 1.75
N THR A 58 7.96 2.12 1.93
CA THR A 58 7.28 1.12 1.10
C THR A 58 7.12 1.64 -0.32
N LYS A 59 7.44 0.79 -1.30
CA LYS A 59 7.39 1.11 -2.72
C LYS A 59 6.49 0.12 -3.44
N SER A 60 5.85 0.59 -4.51
CA SER A 60 5.17 -0.25 -5.49
C SER A 60 5.88 -0.17 -6.84
N PHE A 61 5.80 -1.24 -7.63
CA PHE A 61 6.22 -1.25 -9.02
C PHE A 61 5.32 -2.20 -9.82
N MET A 62 5.12 -1.91 -11.10
CA MET A 62 4.44 -2.83 -12.01
C MET A 62 5.42 -3.90 -12.48
N GLU A 63 5.09 -5.17 -12.22
CA GLU A 63 5.88 -6.32 -12.66
C GLU A 63 5.46 -6.78 -14.07
N LYS A 64 4.16 -6.76 -14.37
CA LYS A 64 3.53 -7.05 -15.66
C LYS A 64 2.32 -6.14 -15.83
N GLU A 65 1.73 -6.16 -17.03
CA GLU A 65 0.43 -5.53 -17.28
C GLU A 65 -0.57 -6.04 -16.23
N ASP A 66 -1.14 -5.10 -15.45
CA ASP A 66 -2.06 -5.32 -14.33
C ASP A 66 -1.53 -6.08 -13.09
N SER A 67 -0.20 -6.27 -12.94
CA SER A 67 0.36 -6.86 -11.72
C SER A 67 1.29 -5.88 -10.98
N THR A 68 0.74 -5.20 -9.97
CA THR A 68 1.52 -4.34 -9.07
C THR A 68 2.08 -5.15 -7.91
N LYS A 69 3.39 -5.04 -7.66
CA LYS A 69 4.08 -5.60 -6.50
C LYS A 69 4.39 -4.50 -5.49
N ILE A 70 4.27 -4.82 -4.21
CA ILE A 70 4.63 -3.94 -3.10
C ILE A 70 5.74 -4.58 -2.29
N TYR A 71 6.75 -3.79 -1.92
CA TYR A 71 7.82 -4.22 -1.04
C TYR A 71 8.34 -3.03 -0.23
N THR A 72 9.01 -3.31 0.89
CA THR A 72 9.74 -2.30 1.64
C THR A 72 11.22 -2.65 1.57
N PRO A 73 12.05 -1.87 0.84
CA PRO A 73 13.48 -2.11 0.76
C PRO A 73 14.09 -2.05 2.16
N ARG A 74 14.99 -2.99 2.47
CA ARG A 74 15.83 -2.95 3.66
C ARG A 74 17.20 -2.39 3.28
N GLY A 75 17.71 -1.44 4.04
CA GLY A 75 19.07 -0.91 3.86
C GLY A 75 19.20 0.55 4.29
N TYR A 76 20.42 0.97 4.60
CA TYR A 76 20.76 2.38 4.77
C TYR A 76 20.61 3.07 3.42
N LYS A 77 20.00 4.26 3.40
CA LYS A 77 19.99 5.14 2.22
C LYS A 77 21.43 5.23 1.71
N LEU A 78 21.71 4.63 0.56
CA LEU A 78 22.82 5.11 -0.25
C LEU A 78 22.38 6.51 -0.68
N GLU A 79 22.84 7.51 0.07
CA GLU A 79 22.81 8.91 -0.34
C GLU A 79 23.18 8.95 -1.82
N LYS A 80 22.31 9.53 -2.66
CA LYS A 80 22.54 9.66 -4.11
C LYS A 80 23.80 10.47 -4.47
N ASN A 81 24.52 10.99 -3.47
CA ASN A 81 25.71 11.83 -3.58
C ASN A 81 27.03 11.09 -3.34
N ARG A 82 27.09 9.75 -3.43
CA ARG A 82 28.38 9.09 -3.67
C ARG A 82 28.66 9.08 -5.18
N SER A 83 29.10 10.23 -5.68
CA SER A 83 29.94 10.30 -6.87
C SER A 83 31.13 9.38 -6.60
N ILE A 84 31.14 8.22 -7.24
CA ILE A 84 32.30 7.34 -7.22
C ILE A 84 33.32 8.01 -8.12
N ALA A 85 34.38 8.55 -7.50
CA ALA A 85 35.63 8.87 -8.17
C ALA A 85 36.34 7.58 -8.60
#